data_AF-A0A848RUQ2-F1
#
_entry.id   AF-A0A848RUQ2-F1
#
_cell.length_a   1.000
_cell.length_b   1.000
_cell.length_c   1.000
_cell.angle_alpha   90.00
_cell.angle_beta   90.00
_cell.angle_gamma   90.00
#
_symmetry.space_group_name_H-M   'P 1'
#
loop_
_entity.id
_entity.type
_entity.pdbx_description
1 polymer ?
#
loop_
_entity_poly.entity_id
_entity_poly.type
_entity_poly.pdbx_seq_one_letter_code
_entity_poly.pdbx_strand_id
1 'polypeptide(L)'
;MRGAQVVAVSRDDGHRFSKPVVAEIRLIEAWGVEGDAHAGTTVQHRSRVARDPLQPNLRQVHLIQAELFDEVAGHGFAVRPGEMGENITTAGIDLLALPTGTVLHLGETATVELTGLRNPCDQINGLAPGLMKEMVSRAADGTIVRKAGVMSVVLEGGLVRPGDSVTVELPTGVPVALQPV
;
A
#
# COMPACT_ATOMS: atom_id res chain seq x y z
N MET A 1 7.77 4.47 23.53
CA MET A 1 7.79 4.08 22.10
C MET A 1 6.57 4.71 21.46
N ARG A 2 6.71 5.40 20.32
CA ARG A 2 5.52 5.87 19.58
C ARG A 2 4.88 4.65 18.91
N GLY A 3 3.55 4.54 18.97
CA GLY A 3 2.82 3.45 18.30
C GLY A 3 2.88 3.58 16.78
N ALA A 4 2.36 2.56 16.08
CA ALA A 4 2.23 2.61 14.63
C ALA A 4 1.35 3.80 14.20
N GLN A 5 1.74 4.47 13.13
CA GLN A 5 1.09 5.70 12.68
C GLN A 5 1.16 5.89 11.17
N VAL A 6 0.27 6.74 10.65
CA VAL A 6 0.34 7.27 9.30
C VAL A 6 1.39 8.38 9.25
N VAL A 7 2.37 8.25 8.36
CA VAL A 7 3.41 9.26 8.12
C VAL A 7 2.94 10.30 7.11
N ALA A 8 2.30 9.85 6.03
CA ALA A 8 1.84 10.69 4.95
C ALA A 8 0.68 10.02 4.22
N VAL A 9 -0.12 10.83 3.54
CA VAL A 9 -1.17 10.37 2.64
C VAL A 9 -1.04 11.06 1.29
N SER A 10 -1.33 10.31 0.23
CA SER A 10 -1.12 10.75 -1.14
C SER A 10 -2.26 10.27 -2.03
N ARG A 11 -2.60 11.07 -3.03
CA ARG A 11 -3.60 10.70 -4.05
C ARG A 11 -3.28 11.37 -5.37
N ASP A 12 -3.69 10.75 -6.46
CA ASP A 12 -3.52 11.31 -7.79
C ASP A 12 -4.74 10.99 -8.66
N ASP A 13 -5.31 12.01 -9.30
CA ASP A 13 -6.44 11.88 -10.24
C ASP A 13 -6.02 11.37 -11.63
N GLY A 14 -4.73 11.43 -11.92
CA GLY A 14 -4.09 10.85 -13.08
C GLY A 14 -3.49 9.47 -12.78
N HIS A 15 -3.43 8.60 -13.80
CA HIS A 15 -2.75 7.31 -13.74
C HIS A 15 -1.21 7.46 -13.77
N ARG A 16 -0.66 8.44 -13.04
CA ARG A 16 0.77 8.64 -12.84
C ARG A 16 1.30 7.60 -11.86
N PHE A 17 2.59 7.29 -11.94
CA PHE A 17 3.21 6.31 -11.06
C PHE A 17 3.28 6.83 -9.62
N SER A 18 3.85 8.02 -9.44
CA SER A 18 3.93 8.70 -8.16
C SER A 18 2.69 9.54 -7.89
N LYS A 19 2.33 9.68 -6.62
CA LYS A 19 1.18 10.45 -6.15
C LYS A 19 1.65 11.65 -5.32
N PRO A 20 1.13 12.86 -5.53
CA PRO A 20 1.43 13.99 -4.67
C PRO A 20 0.90 13.75 -3.25
N VAL A 21 1.72 14.12 -2.25
CA VAL A 21 1.31 14.13 -0.85
C VAL A 21 0.27 15.23 -0.64
N VAL A 22 -0.77 14.91 0.12
CA VAL A 22 -1.86 15.83 0.48
C VAL A 22 -2.04 15.87 2.00
N ALA A 23 -2.78 16.87 2.49
CA ALA A 23 -3.01 17.03 3.93
C ALA A 23 -3.90 15.92 4.52
N GLU A 24 -4.82 15.38 3.71
CA GLU A 24 -5.74 14.32 4.09
C GLU A 24 -6.25 13.57 2.85
N ILE A 25 -6.66 12.32 3.04
CA ILE A 25 -7.43 11.56 2.05
C ILE A 25 -8.75 11.08 2.67
N ARG A 26 -9.78 10.93 1.83
CA ARG A 26 -11.04 10.30 2.22
C ARG A 26 -11.09 8.90 1.63
N LEU A 27 -11.25 7.90 2.49
CA LEU A 27 -11.57 6.53 2.07
C LEU A 27 -13.08 6.39 1.92
N ILE A 28 -13.49 5.73 0.83
CA ILE A 28 -14.88 5.40 0.53
C ILE A 28 -14.99 3.88 0.52
N GLU A 29 -15.91 3.34 1.32
CA GLU A 29 -16.19 1.91 1.43
C GLU A 29 -16.35 1.26 0.06
N ALA A 30 -15.73 0.10 -0.12
CA ALA A 30 -15.74 -0.69 -1.34
C ALA A 30 -15.30 0.04 -2.62
N TRP A 31 -14.69 1.23 -2.49
CA TRP A 31 -14.31 2.08 -3.62
C TRP A 31 -12.83 2.44 -3.62
N GLY A 32 -12.29 2.86 -2.47
CA GLY A 32 -10.90 3.33 -2.35
C GLY A 32 -10.79 4.80 -2.01
N VAL A 33 -9.73 5.45 -2.48
CA VAL A 33 -9.44 6.85 -2.15
C VAL A 33 -10.24 7.81 -3.04
N GLU A 34 -11.00 8.72 -2.45
CA GLU A 34 -11.74 9.74 -3.17
C GLU A 34 -10.81 10.61 -4.04
N GLY A 35 -11.12 10.67 -5.35
CA GLY A 35 -10.34 11.42 -6.32
C GLY A 35 -9.05 10.75 -6.78
N ASP A 36 -8.82 9.47 -6.43
CA ASP A 36 -7.68 8.70 -6.94
C ASP A 36 -8.03 7.91 -8.22
N ALA A 37 -7.11 7.89 -9.16
CA ALA A 37 -7.21 7.17 -10.43
C ALA A 37 -7.46 5.67 -10.29
N HIS A 38 -7.09 5.06 -9.15
CA HIS A 38 -7.24 3.63 -8.90
C HIS A 38 -8.53 3.28 -8.15
N ALA A 39 -9.34 4.27 -7.81
CA ALA A 39 -10.58 4.08 -7.06
C ALA A 39 -11.72 3.59 -7.96
N GLY A 40 -12.46 2.60 -7.47
CA GLY A 40 -13.53 1.94 -8.23
C GLY A 40 -13.86 0.57 -7.65
N THR A 41 -15.10 0.12 -7.83
CA THR A 41 -15.56 -1.20 -7.35
C THR A 41 -14.95 -2.36 -8.14
N THR A 42 -14.66 -2.14 -9.42
CA THR A 42 -13.96 -3.10 -10.29
C THR A 42 -12.52 -2.67 -10.55
N VAL A 43 -11.69 -3.60 -11.03
CA VAL A 43 -10.29 -3.36 -11.39
C VAL A 43 -10.14 -2.08 -12.21
N GLN A 44 -9.36 -1.13 -11.70
CA GLN A 44 -9.03 0.12 -12.41
C GLN A 44 -7.66 0.07 -13.11
N HIS A 45 -6.81 -0.89 -12.76
CA HIS A 45 -5.47 -0.98 -13.34
C HIS A 45 -5.54 -1.39 -14.83
N ARG A 46 -5.07 -0.50 -15.72
CA ARG A 46 -5.18 -0.62 -17.19
C ARG A 46 -4.81 -1.99 -17.75
N SER A 47 -3.74 -2.62 -17.23
CA SER A 47 -3.30 -3.95 -17.72
C SER A 47 -4.25 -5.10 -17.35
N ARG A 48 -5.05 -4.95 -16.29
CA ARG A 48 -5.99 -5.97 -15.82
C ARG A 48 -7.42 -5.74 -16.32
N VAL A 49 -7.80 -4.47 -16.53
CA VAL A 49 -9.02 -4.10 -17.27
C VAL A 49 -9.05 -4.80 -18.63
N ALA A 50 -7.90 -4.85 -19.31
CA ALA A 50 -7.76 -5.53 -20.60
C ALA A 50 -7.97 -7.07 -20.52
N ARG A 51 -7.86 -7.68 -19.33
CA ARG A 51 -8.12 -9.11 -19.10
C ARG A 51 -9.57 -9.38 -18.74
N ASP A 52 -10.10 -8.65 -17.76
CA ASP A 52 -11.49 -8.75 -17.33
C ASP A 52 -11.88 -7.50 -16.51
N PRO A 53 -12.73 -6.62 -17.06
CA PRO A 53 -13.11 -5.37 -16.42
C PRO A 53 -14.11 -5.53 -15.27
N LEU A 54 -14.67 -6.73 -15.04
CA LEU A 54 -15.66 -6.97 -13.98
C LEU A 54 -15.05 -7.54 -12.69
N GLN A 55 -13.74 -7.81 -12.67
CA GLN A 55 -13.08 -8.31 -11.47
C GLN A 55 -13.18 -7.31 -10.31
N PRO A 56 -13.47 -7.76 -9.08
CA PRO A 56 -13.43 -6.90 -7.90
C PRO A 56 -12.09 -6.18 -7.76
N ASN A 57 -12.12 -4.91 -7.39
CA ASN A 57 -10.91 -4.15 -7.15
C ASN A 57 -10.29 -4.56 -5.81
N LEU A 58 -9.29 -5.45 -5.84
CA LEU A 58 -8.52 -5.81 -4.64
C LEU A 58 -7.41 -4.79 -4.31
N ARG A 59 -7.38 -3.67 -5.02
CA ARG A 59 -6.25 -2.73 -5.11
C ARG A 59 -6.70 -1.29 -4.87
N GLN A 60 -7.66 -1.11 -3.98
CA GLN A 60 -8.32 0.18 -3.73
C GLN A 60 -7.43 1.17 -2.98
N VAL A 61 -6.61 0.67 -2.05
CA VAL A 61 -5.63 1.48 -1.29
C VAL A 61 -4.30 0.74 -1.29
N HIS A 62 -3.22 1.48 -1.56
CA HIS A 62 -1.85 0.97 -1.51
C HIS A 62 -1.14 1.55 -0.29
N LEU A 63 -0.54 0.69 0.53
CA LEU A 63 0.19 1.09 1.73
C LEU A 63 1.66 0.64 1.66
N ILE A 64 2.58 1.52 2.04
CA ILE A 64 4.02 1.22 2.19
C ILE A 64 4.50 1.68 3.56
N GLN A 65 5.38 0.90 4.17
CA GLN A 65 6.09 1.22 5.41
C GLN A 65 7.30 2.11 5.13
N ALA A 66 7.44 3.22 5.86
CA ALA A 66 8.52 4.22 5.70
C ALA A 66 9.91 3.61 5.96
N GLU A 67 9.97 2.53 6.73
CA GLU A 67 11.16 1.74 7.00
C GLU A 67 11.82 1.22 5.70
N LEU A 68 11.03 0.98 4.64
CA LEU A 68 11.58 0.65 3.32
C LEU A 68 12.37 1.81 2.73
N PHE A 69 11.92 3.05 2.94
CA PHE A 69 12.59 4.24 2.40
C PHE A 69 13.92 4.47 3.11
N ASP A 70 13.96 4.26 4.43
CA ASP A 70 15.20 4.29 5.20
C ASP A 70 16.16 3.17 4.76
N GLU A 71 15.65 1.96 4.52
CA GLU A 71 16.44 0.84 4.00
C GLU A 71 17.12 1.19 2.68
N VAL A 72 16.36 1.65 1.67
CA VAL A 72 16.93 1.98 0.35
C VAL A 72 17.78 3.25 0.37
N ALA A 73 17.55 4.16 1.30
CA ALA A 73 18.45 5.29 1.55
C ALA A 73 19.84 4.84 2.01
N GLY A 74 19.90 3.78 2.83
CA GLY A 74 21.16 3.11 3.18
C GLY A 74 21.93 2.55 1.97
N HIS A 75 21.22 2.26 0.87
CA HIS A 75 21.79 1.77 -0.38
C HIS A 75 21.99 2.88 -1.44
N GLY A 76 21.80 4.15 -1.05
CA GLY A 76 22.04 5.31 -1.91
C GLY A 76 20.84 5.79 -2.74
N PHE A 77 19.64 5.27 -2.48
CA PHE A 77 18.41 5.71 -3.15
C PHE A 77 17.62 6.70 -2.28
N ALA A 78 17.21 7.83 -2.85
CA ALA A 78 16.28 8.74 -2.18
C ALA A 78 14.85 8.45 -2.66
N VAL A 79 13.99 8.00 -1.76
CA VAL A 79 12.55 7.79 -2.01
C VAL A 79 11.76 8.57 -0.96
N ARG A 80 10.75 9.31 -1.40
CA ARG A 80 9.85 10.08 -0.54
C ARG A 80 8.44 9.48 -0.53
N PRO A 81 7.63 9.78 0.50
CA PRO A 81 6.21 9.43 0.51
C PRO A 81 5.48 9.82 -0.78
N GLY A 82 4.64 8.92 -1.27
CA GLY A 82 3.89 9.01 -2.52
C GLY A 82 4.69 8.66 -3.79
N GLU A 83 6.02 8.65 -3.75
CA GLU A 83 6.82 8.41 -4.97
C GLU A 83 6.66 6.99 -5.49
N MET A 84 6.43 6.02 -4.61
CA MET A 84 6.21 4.61 -4.97
C MET A 84 4.75 4.29 -5.35
N GLY A 85 3.92 5.33 -5.44
CA GLY A 85 2.51 5.23 -5.82
C GLY A 85 1.59 4.75 -4.71
N GLU A 86 2.07 4.76 -3.46
CA GLU A 86 1.25 4.47 -2.29
C GLU A 86 0.31 5.61 -1.97
N ASN A 87 -0.85 5.24 -1.41
CA ASN A 87 -1.80 6.19 -0.87
C ASN A 87 -1.51 6.52 0.59
N ILE A 88 -0.95 5.57 1.33
CA ILE A 88 -0.66 5.72 2.74
C ILE A 88 0.76 5.24 3.01
N THR A 89 1.60 6.13 3.52
CA THR A 89 2.87 5.75 4.11
C THR A 89 2.67 5.55 5.61
N THR A 90 3.08 4.40 6.14
CA THR A 90 2.98 4.06 7.56
C THR A 90 4.36 4.01 8.21
N ALA A 91 4.43 4.02 9.54
CA ALA A 91 5.65 3.73 10.31
C ALA A 91 5.30 3.00 11.60
N GLY A 92 6.24 2.22 12.12
CA GLY A 92 6.10 1.46 13.36
C GLY A 92 5.28 0.18 13.21
N ILE A 93 5.13 -0.33 11.99
CA ILE A 93 4.36 -1.53 11.68
C ILE A 93 5.03 -2.34 10.55
N ASP A 94 5.22 -3.64 10.78
CA ASP A 94 5.71 -4.55 9.75
C ASP A 94 4.54 -5.04 8.89
N LEU A 95 4.15 -4.23 7.90
CA LEU A 95 3.03 -4.53 7.01
C LEU A 95 3.18 -5.86 6.27
N LEU A 96 4.41 -6.23 5.91
CA LEU A 96 4.68 -7.40 5.07
C LEU A 96 4.58 -8.71 5.84
N ALA A 97 4.75 -8.66 7.16
CA ALA A 97 4.58 -9.80 8.06
C ALA A 97 3.12 -10.06 8.46
N LEU A 98 2.20 -9.14 8.17
CA LEU A 98 0.79 -9.31 8.50
C LEU A 98 0.13 -10.37 7.60
N PRO A 99 -0.83 -11.14 8.13
CA PRO A 99 -1.59 -12.09 7.33
C PRO A 99 -2.60 -11.40 6.40
N THR A 100 -2.93 -12.06 5.30
CA THR A 100 -4.08 -11.72 4.45
C THR A 100 -5.36 -11.68 5.30
N GLY A 101 -6.23 -10.70 5.06
CA GLY A 101 -7.45 -10.50 5.84
C GLY A 101 -7.24 -9.72 7.14
N THR A 102 -6.02 -9.23 7.41
CA THR A 102 -5.78 -8.28 8.50
C THR A 102 -6.55 -6.99 8.24
N VAL A 103 -7.25 -6.49 9.25
CA VAL A 103 -7.91 -5.19 9.21
C VAL A 103 -7.01 -4.16 9.90
N LEU A 104 -6.66 -3.11 9.17
CA LEU A 104 -5.98 -1.95 9.70
C LEU A 104 -7.01 -0.87 9.98
N HIS A 105 -7.03 -0.39 11.22
CA HIS A 105 -7.78 0.77 11.64
C HIS A 105 -6.87 2.00 11.53
N LEU A 106 -7.34 3.02 10.84
CA LEU A 106 -6.58 4.20 10.42
C LEU A 106 -7.30 5.45 10.94
N GLY A 107 -6.76 6.03 12.01
CA GLY A 107 -7.40 7.18 12.66
C GLY A 107 -8.69 6.79 13.38
N GLU A 108 -9.75 7.58 13.20
CA GLU A 108 -10.98 7.47 14.01
C GLU A 108 -11.97 6.42 13.47
N THR A 109 -12.20 6.37 12.15
CA THR A 109 -13.27 5.54 11.56
C THR A 109 -12.82 4.68 10.38
N ALA A 110 -11.73 5.04 9.70
CA ALA A 110 -11.36 4.38 8.46
C ALA A 110 -10.76 3.00 8.75
N THR A 111 -11.25 1.97 8.07
CA THR A 111 -10.67 0.61 8.15
C THR A 111 -10.42 0.02 6.77
N VAL A 112 -9.29 -0.65 6.61
CA VAL A 112 -8.93 -1.34 5.36
C VAL A 112 -8.53 -2.79 5.63
N GLU A 113 -8.92 -3.70 4.75
CA GLU A 113 -8.52 -5.12 4.82
C GLU A 113 -7.38 -5.41 3.85
N LEU A 114 -6.28 -5.98 4.35
CA LEU A 114 -5.13 -6.36 3.54
C LEU A 114 -5.47 -7.53 2.61
N THR A 115 -5.37 -7.31 1.31
CA THR A 115 -5.69 -8.30 0.27
C THR A 115 -4.46 -9.02 -0.26
N GLY A 116 -3.28 -8.39 -0.21
CA GLY A 116 -2.05 -9.01 -0.70
C GLY A 116 -0.87 -8.06 -0.84
N LEU A 117 0.24 -8.60 -1.36
CA LEU A 117 1.46 -7.85 -1.65
C LEU A 117 1.33 -7.08 -2.97
N ARG A 118 1.81 -5.84 -2.99
CA ARG A 118 1.96 -5.10 -4.24
C ARG A 118 3.09 -5.70 -5.06
N ASN A 119 2.79 -6.04 -6.31
CA ASN A 119 3.80 -6.50 -7.27
C ASN A 119 4.67 -5.32 -7.76
N PRO A 120 6.00 -5.33 -7.53
CA PRO A 120 6.88 -4.32 -8.09
C PRO A 120 6.91 -4.38 -9.61
N CYS A 121 7.04 -3.22 -10.26
CA CYS A 121 7.08 -3.09 -11.71
C CYS A 121 8.26 -2.21 -12.15
N ASP A 122 8.61 -2.30 -13.44
CA ASP A 122 9.77 -1.58 -14.00
C ASP A 122 9.65 -0.06 -13.92
N GLN A 123 8.45 0.49 -13.73
CA GLN A 123 8.24 1.93 -13.53
C GLN A 123 9.00 2.47 -12.32
N ILE A 124 9.32 1.62 -11.32
CA ILE A 124 10.14 1.98 -10.16
C ILE A 124 11.54 2.47 -10.57
N ASN A 125 12.12 1.90 -11.64
CA ASN A 125 13.41 2.36 -12.15
C ASN A 125 13.34 3.75 -12.79
N GLY A 126 12.13 4.27 -13.04
CA GLY A 126 11.91 5.66 -13.43
C GLY A 126 12.13 6.65 -12.29
N LEU A 127 12.04 6.22 -11.03
CA LEU A 127 12.42 7.04 -9.87
C LEU A 127 13.93 7.12 -9.72
N ALA A 128 14.58 5.96 -9.71
CA ALA A 128 16.03 5.84 -9.67
C ALA A 128 16.49 4.55 -10.36
N PRO A 129 17.50 4.61 -11.25
CA PRO A 129 18.02 3.42 -11.91
C PRO A 129 18.50 2.36 -10.90
N GLY A 130 17.93 1.16 -10.96
CA GLY A 130 18.32 0.04 -10.12
C GLY A 130 17.45 -0.15 -8.87
N LEU A 131 16.62 0.83 -8.50
CA LEU A 131 15.77 0.76 -7.32
C LEU A 131 14.81 -0.44 -7.33
N MET A 132 14.37 -0.90 -8.51
CA MET A 132 13.51 -2.08 -8.62
C MET A 132 14.14 -3.33 -7.98
N LYS A 133 15.47 -3.46 -8.03
CA LYS A 133 16.19 -4.61 -7.44
C LYS A 133 16.08 -4.66 -5.93
N GLU A 134 15.93 -3.51 -5.27
CA GLU A 134 15.73 -3.42 -3.82
C GLU A 134 14.34 -3.89 -3.40
N MET A 135 13.38 -3.91 -4.32
CA MET A 135 11.98 -4.26 -4.03
C MET A 135 11.74 -5.76 -3.96
N VAL A 136 12.73 -6.57 -4.32
CA VAL A 136 12.65 -8.03 -4.32
C VAL A 136 13.89 -8.60 -3.66
N SER A 137 13.73 -9.31 -2.55
CA SER A 137 14.80 -10.08 -1.94
C SER A 137 14.44 -11.56 -1.86
N ARG A 138 15.43 -12.38 -1.53
CA ARG A 138 15.26 -13.81 -1.32
C ARG A 138 15.59 -14.14 0.13
N ALA A 139 14.65 -14.75 0.84
CA ALA A 139 14.88 -15.26 2.18
C ALA A 139 15.76 -16.52 2.15
N ALA A 140 16.28 -16.91 3.32
CA ALA A 140 17.21 -18.04 3.45
C ALA A 140 16.63 -19.38 3.00
N ASP A 141 15.31 -19.55 3.14
CA ASP A 141 14.54 -20.71 2.68
C ASP A 141 14.26 -20.69 1.17
N GLY A 142 14.68 -19.62 0.48
CA GLY A 142 14.47 -19.41 -0.95
C GLY A 142 13.18 -18.69 -1.31
N THR A 143 12.36 -18.29 -0.34
CA THR A 143 11.12 -17.54 -0.53
C THR A 143 11.42 -16.16 -1.11
N ILE A 144 10.64 -15.74 -2.11
CA ILE A 144 10.74 -14.40 -2.70
C ILE A 144 9.95 -13.41 -1.84
N VAL A 145 10.64 -12.43 -1.27
CA VAL A 145 10.06 -11.34 -0.48
C VAL A 145 9.88 -10.14 -1.39
N ARG A 146 8.63 -9.67 -1.54
CA ARG A 146 8.30 -8.42 -2.24
C ARG A 146 8.14 -7.34 -1.19
N LYS A 147 8.96 -6.29 -1.32
CA LYS A 147 9.02 -5.22 -0.31
C LYS A 147 8.17 -4.00 -0.63
N ALA A 148 7.58 -3.96 -1.83
CA ALA A 148 6.94 -2.77 -2.36
C ALA A 148 5.54 -2.46 -1.76
N GLY A 149 5.27 -2.87 -0.53
CA GLY A 149 4.02 -2.60 0.18
C GLY A 149 2.92 -3.63 -0.01
N VAL A 150 1.76 -3.29 0.52
CA VAL A 150 0.54 -4.11 0.54
C VAL A 150 -0.61 -3.38 -0.15
N MET A 151 -1.51 -4.16 -0.73
CA MET A 151 -2.78 -3.67 -1.27
C MET A 151 -3.89 -4.00 -0.27
N SER A 152 -4.93 -3.16 -0.28
CA SER A 152 -6.10 -3.36 0.55
C SER A 152 -7.38 -2.88 -0.13
N VAL A 153 -8.50 -3.27 0.48
CA VAL A 153 -9.85 -2.77 0.19
C VAL A 153 -10.38 -1.97 1.38
N VAL A 154 -11.23 -0.98 1.14
CA VAL A 154 -11.85 -0.18 2.20
C VAL A 154 -13.07 -0.92 2.73
N LEU A 155 -13.06 -1.23 4.03
CA LEU A 155 -14.21 -1.81 4.74
C LEU A 155 -15.11 -0.73 5.34
N GLU A 156 -14.52 0.31 5.92
CA GLU A 156 -15.24 1.44 6.49
C GLU A 156 -14.57 2.74 6.03
N GLY A 157 -15.40 3.68 5.56
CA GLY A 157 -14.94 4.97 5.08
C GLY A 157 -14.51 5.93 6.20
N GLY A 158 -13.69 6.91 5.87
CA GLY A 158 -13.22 7.87 6.85
C GLY A 158 -12.16 8.81 6.30
N LEU A 159 -11.81 9.82 7.10
CA LEU A 159 -10.68 10.69 6.82
C LEU A 159 -9.42 10.11 7.44
N VAL A 160 -8.33 10.09 6.66
CA VAL A 160 -7.01 9.66 7.11
C VAL A 160 -6.03 10.81 6.90
N ARG A 161 -5.24 11.10 7.93
CA ARG A 161 -4.29 12.21 8.00
C ARG A 161 -2.92 11.75 8.50
N PRO A 162 -1.84 12.48 8.15
CA PRO A 162 -0.56 12.31 8.82
C PRO A 162 -0.70 12.44 10.34
N GLY A 163 -0.11 11.50 11.08
CA GLY A 163 -0.17 11.43 12.54
C GLY A 163 -1.30 10.54 13.09
N ASP A 164 -2.24 10.09 12.26
CA ASP A 164 -3.28 9.15 12.70
C ASP A 164 -2.65 7.83 13.19
N SER A 165 -3.19 7.27 14.27
CA SER A 165 -2.77 5.97 14.78
C SER A 165 -3.16 4.86 13.81
N VAL A 166 -2.30 3.84 13.75
CA VAL A 166 -2.59 2.59 13.03
C VAL A 166 -2.72 1.47 14.06
N THR A 167 -3.86 0.78 14.11
CA THR A 167 -4.04 -0.42 14.93
C THR A 167 -4.39 -1.63 14.09
N VAL A 168 -3.98 -2.80 14.55
CA VAL A 168 -4.07 -4.06 13.81
C VAL A 168 -5.10 -4.97 14.45
N GLU A 169 -6.03 -5.45 13.63
CA GLU A 169 -6.95 -6.53 13.96
C GLU A 169 -6.62 -7.74 13.08
N LEU A 170 -6.21 -8.83 13.73
CA LEU A 170 -5.79 -10.04 13.03
C LEU A 170 -7.01 -10.90 12.65
N PRO A 171 -6.98 -11.57 11.48
CA PRO A 171 -8.04 -12.47 11.07
C PRO A 171 -8.15 -13.65 12.03
N THR A 172 -9.37 -14.17 12.17
CA THR A 172 -9.60 -15.41 12.94
C THR A 172 -9.10 -16.63 12.18
N GLY A 173 -8.64 -17.65 12.92
CA GLY A 173 -8.16 -18.91 12.34
C GLY A 173 -6.65 -18.95 12.08
N VAL A 174 -6.24 -19.83 11.17
CA VAL A 174 -4.82 -20.03 10.84
C VAL A 174 -4.33 -18.86 9.96
N PRO A 175 -3.28 -18.12 10.36
CA PRO A 175 -2.76 -17.02 9.56
C PRO A 175 -2.30 -17.49 8.18
N VAL A 176 -2.73 -16.77 7.14
CA VAL A 176 -2.29 -17.00 5.76
C VAL A 176 -1.41 -15.82 5.35
N ALA A 177 -0.18 -16.09 4.91
CA ALA A 177 0.74 -15.04 4.47
C ALA A 177 0.21 -14.31 3.23
N LEU A 178 0.46 -12.99 3.15
CA LEU A 178 0.10 -12.17 1.99
C LEU A 178 0.73 -12.73 0.71
N GLN A 179 -0.12 -12.92 -0.31
CA GLN A 179 0.30 -13.32 -1.64
C GLN A 179 0.23 -12.13 -2.60
N PRO A 180 0.96 -12.15 -3.73
CA PRO A 180 0.92 -11.05 -4.68
C PRO A 180 -0.45 -10.91 -5.35
N VAL A 181 -0.99 -9.68 -5.36
CA VAL A 181 -2.28 -9.34 -5.98
C VAL A 181 -2.18 -8.29 -7.07
#